data_AF-A0A1F8MRK9-F1
#
_entry.id   AF-A0A1F8MRK9-F1
#
_cell.length_a   1.000
_cell.length_b   1.000
_cell.length_c   1.000
_cell.angle_alpha   90.00
_cell.angle_beta   90.00
_cell.angle_gamma   90.00
#
_symmetry.space_group_name_H-M   'P 1'
#
loop_
_entity.id
_entity.type
_entity.pdbx_description
1 polymer ?
#
loop_
_entity_poly.entity_id
_entity_poly.type
_entity_poly.pdbx_seq_one_letter_code
_entity_poly.pdbx_strand_id
1 'polypeptide(L)'
;MQHHIGTDIIEIGRIRQAIERYGERFLNRVYTKDELRIYGHHAHSLAASFASKEAVMKLLGTGNRGVAWREIETLYHPSGKPFIRLNS
;
A
#
# COMPACT_ATOMS: atom_id res chain seq x y z
N MET A 1 12.70 12.38 21.07
CA MET A 1 11.87 11.42 20.31
C MET A 1 12.75 10.81 19.24
N GLN A 2 12.71 9.48 19.08
CA GLN A 2 13.42 8.81 17.99
C GLN A 2 12.52 8.87 16.76
N HIS A 3 13.02 9.44 15.67
CA HIS A 3 12.30 9.54 14.40
C HIS A 3 12.90 8.51 13.44
N HIS A 4 12.06 7.59 12.97
CA HIS A 4 12.41 6.62 11.95
C HIS A 4 11.87 7.08 10.59
N ILE A 5 12.59 6.75 9.53
CA ILE A 5 12.21 7.06 8.15
C ILE A 5 12.16 5.74 7.39
N GLY A 6 11.08 5.55 6.63
CA GLY A 6 10.96 4.46 5.67
C GLY A 6 10.78 5.01 4.26
N THR A 7 11.41 4.38 3.29
CA THR A 7 11.30 4.73 1.88
C THR A 7 11.27 3.46 1.04
N ASP A 8 10.53 3.51 -0.06
CA ASP A 8 10.43 2.42 -1.02
C ASP A 8 10.17 2.94 -2.44
N ILE A 9 10.60 2.17 -3.44
CA ILE A 9 10.37 2.43 -4.85
C ILE A 9 9.85 1.17 -5.51
N ILE A 10 8.74 1.29 -6.23
CA ILE A 10 8.12 0.18 -6.93
C ILE A 10 7.97 0.50 -8.41
N GLU A 11 8.28 -0.50 -9.24
CA GLU A 11 8.00 -0.43 -10.67
C GLU A 11 6.52 -0.74 -10.91
N ILE A 12 5.80 0.14 -11.63
CA ILE A 12 4.39 -0.07 -11.98
C ILE A 12 4.20 -1.38 -12.76
N GLY A 13 5.17 -1.76 -13.60
CA GLY A 13 5.18 -3.02 -14.35
C GLY A 13 5.08 -4.25 -13.46
N ARG A 14 5.73 -4.24 -12.28
CA ARG A 14 5.67 -5.36 -11.33
C ARG A 14 4.28 -5.54 -10.74
N ILE A 15 3.60 -4.44 -10.41
CA ILE A 15 2.23 -4.48 -9.90
C ILE A 15 1.26 -4.94 -10.99
N ARG A 16 1.43 -4.45 -12.21
CA ARG A 16 0.64 -4.92 -13.36
C ARG A 16 0.79 -6.43 -13.56
N GLN A 17 2.01 -6.95 -13.60
CA GLN A 17 2.28 -8.38 -13.75
C GLN A 17 1.70 -9.20 -12.58
N ALA A 18 1.74 -8.68 -11.35
CA ALA A 18 1.15 -9.34 -10.20
C ALA A 18 -0.38 -9.42 -10.31
N ILE A 19 -1.04 -8.35 -10.77
CA ILE A 19 -2.48 -8.33 -11.04
C ILE A 19 -2.83 -9.32 -12.15
N GLU A 20 -2.08 -9.32 -13.26
CA GLU A 20 -2.32 -10.24 -14.38
C GLU A 20 -2.14 -11.71 -13.97
N ARG A 21 -1.12 -12.01 -13.16
CA ARG A 21 -0.79 -13.39 -12.76
C ARG A 21 -1.70 -13.93 -11.66
N TYR A 22 -2.10 -13.10 -10.71
CA TYR A 22 -2.78 -13.55 -9.48
C TYR A 22 -4.18 -12.97 -9.28
N GLY A 23 -4.56 -11.96 -10.07
CA GLY A 23 -5.88 -11.32 -10.05
C GLY A 23 -6.33 -10.91 -8.66
N GLU A 24 -7.57 -11.26 -8.35
CA GLU A 24 -8.22 -10.98 -7.06
C GLU A 24 -7.46 -11.50 -5.85
N ARG A 25 -6.69 -12.59 -5.98
CA ARG A 25 -5.94 -13.13 -4.84
C ARG A 25 -4.84 -12.17 -4.38
N PHE A 26 -4.17 -11.50 -5.33
CA PHE A 26 -3.17 -10.49 -4.99
C PHE A 26 -3.83 -9.23 -4.43
N LEU A 27 -4.89 -8.76 -5.09
CA LEU A 27 -5.58 -7.54 -4.70
C LEU A 27 -6.16 -7.63 -3.28
N ASN A 28 -6.90 -8.70 -2.99
CA ASN A 28 -7.51 -8.92 -1.68
C ASN A 28 -6.50 -9.25 -0.58
N ARG A 29 -5.26 -9.61 -0.93
CA ARG A 29 -4.17 -9.80 0.04
C ARG A 29 -3.54 -8.48 0.46
N VAL A 30 -3.42 -7.52 -0.47
CA VAL A 30 -2.62 -6.30 -0.27
C VAL A 30 -3.47 -5.08 0.07
N TYR A 31 -4.63 -4.94 -0.57
CA TYR A 31 -5.47 -3.74 -0.49
C TYR A 31 -6.74 -4.01 0.30
N THR A 32 -7.25 -2.98 0.96
CA THR A 32 -8.58 -3.03 1.59
C THR A 32 -9.68 -2.82 0.55
N LYS A 33 -10.93 -3.11 0.92
CA LYS A 33 -12.09 -2.85 0.06
C LYS A 33 -12.26 -1.35 -0.25
N ASP A 34 -11.88 -0.48 0.67
CA ASP A 34 -11.99 0.97 0.49
C ASP A 34 -10.89 1.47 -0.46
N GLU A 35 -9.67 0.96 -0.34
CA GLU A 35 -8.60 1.25 -1.32
C GLU A 35 -8.99 0.78 -2.72
N LEU A 36 -9.52 -0.44 -2.87
CA LEU A 36 -9.96 -0.95 -4.18
C LEU A 36 -11.15 -0.17 -4.74
N ARG A 37 -12.01 0.41 -3.89
CA ARG A 37 -13.08 1.32 -4.34
C ARG A 37 -12.54 2.62 -4.92
N ILE A 38 -11.44 3.14 -4.35
CA ILE A 38 -10.80 4.39 -4.78
C ILE A 38 -9.91 4.17 -6.01
N TYR A 39 -9.10 3.11 -6.01
CA TYR A 39 -8.08 2.88 -7.03
C TYR A 39 -8.53 1.96 -8.16
N GLY A 40 -9.60 1.19 -7.95
CA GLY A 40 -9.98 0.10 -8.84
C GLY A 40 -8.82 -0.86 -9.06
N HIS A 41 -8.60 -1.21 -10.33
CA HIS A 41 -7.50 -2.07 -10.78
C HIS A 41 -6.37 -1.27 -11.47
N HIS A 42 -6.32 0.05 -11.27
CA HIS A 42 -5.32 0.90 -11.93
C HIS A 42 -3.94 0.67 -11.33
N ALA A 43 -3.07 -0.03 -12.07
CA ALA A 43 -1.74 -0.44 -11.62
C ALA A 43 -0.87 0.73 -11.13
N HIS A 44 -1.00 1.94 -11.70
CA HIS A 44 -0.26 3.12 -11.24
C HIS A 44 -0.63 3.52 -9.80
N SER A 45 -1.92 3.64 -9.50
CA SER A 45 -2.41 4.01 -8.17
C SER A 45 -2.13 2.91 -7.14
N LEU A 46 -2.32 1.66 -7.55
CA LEU A 46 -2.01 0.50 -6.71
C LEU A 46 -0.51 0.41 -6.40
N ALA A 47 0.36 0.72 -7.37
CA ALA A 47 1.80 0.82 -7.15
C ALA A 47 2.17 1.91 -6.15
N ALA A 48 1.60 3.12 -6.27
CA ALA A 48 1.84 4.18 -5.31
C ALA A 48 1.41 3.79 -3.87
N SER A 49 0.26 3.12 -3.72
CA SER A 49 -0.18 2.59 -2.43
C SER A 49 0.75 1.46 -1.92
N PHE A 50 1.19 0.56 -2.79
CA PHE A 50 2.12 -0.52 -2.44
C PHE A 50 3.43 0.02 -1.86
N ALA A 51 4.07 0.97 -2.55
CA ALA A 51 5.31 1.60 -2.08
C ALA A 51 5.10 2.35 -0.76
N SER A 52 3.96 3.03 -0.60
CA SER A 52 3.60 3.71 0.64
C SER A 52 3.47 2.72 1.81
N LYS A 53 2.84 1.57 1.59
CA LYS A 53 2.73 0.49 2.59
C LYS A 53 4.10 -0.06 2.98
N GLU A 54 4.97 -0.35 2.01
CA GLU A 54 6.34 -0.83 2.30
C GLU A 54 7.17 0.21 3.04
N ALA A 55 7.06 1.49 2.69
CA ALA A 55 7.72 2.57 3.40
C ALA A 55 7.26 2.63 4.87
N VAL A 56 5.96 2.48 5.15
CA VAL A 56 5.43 2.44 6.51
C VAL A 56 5.92 1.21 7.27
N MET A 57 5.92 0.02 6.66
CA MET A 57 6.43 -1.21 7.29
C MET A 57 7.92 -1.09 7.68
N LYS A 58 8.73 -0.42 6.84
CA LYS A 58 10.13 -0.12 7.14
C LYS A 58 10.26 0.88 8.29
N LEU A 59 9.43 1.93 8.29
CA LEU A 59 9.38 2.93 9.35
C LEU A 59 9.05 2.33 10.72
N LEU A 60 8.12 1.37 10.77
CA LEU A 60 7.71 0.70 12.01
C LEU A 60 8.75 -0.30 12.53
N GLY A 61 9.76 -0.68 11.72
CA GLY A 61 10.80 -1.63 12.11
C GLY A 61 10.31 -3.07 12.33
N THR A 62 9.04 -3.35 12.07
CA THR A 62 8.42 -4.66 12.29
C THR A 62 8.72 -5.67 11.19
N GLY A 63 9.20 -5.21 10.03
CA GLY A 63 9.27 -6.01 8.81
C GLY A 63 7.89 -6.59 8.44
N ASN A 64 7.88 -7.60 7.57
CA ASN A 64 6.66 -8.23 7.04
C ASN A 64 5.95 -9.17 8.05
N ARG A 65 6.34 -9.14 9.34
CA ARG A 65 5.85 -10.06 10.39
C ARG A 65 5.07 -9.38 11.51
N GLY A 66 5.09 -8.05 11.59
CA GLY A 66 4.37 -7.32 12.65
C GLY A 66 3.22 -6.43 12.19
N VAL A 67 3.09 -6.17 10.89
CA VAL A 67 1.96 -5.42 10.31
C VAL A 67 1.59 -6.04 8.96
N ALA A 68 0.32 -6.40 8.80
CA ALA A 68 -0.25 -6.92 7.57
C ALA A 68 -0.52 -5.77 6.58
N TRP A 69 -0.46 -6.08 5.28
CA TRP A 69 -0.69 -5.10 4.20
C TRP A 69 -1.99 -4.30 4.33
N ARG A 70 -3.05 -4.93 4.82
CA ARG A 70 -4.38 -4.33 4.98
C ARG A 70 -4.56 -3.52 6.26
N GLU A 71 -3.58 -3.57 7.17
CA GLU A 71 -3.54 -2.71 8.35
C GLU A 71 -2.98 -1.33 8.03
N ILE A 72 -2.41 -1.14 6.84
CA ILE A 72 -1.88 0.14 6.38
C ILE A 72 -2.69 0.56 5.16
N GLU A 73 -3.41 1.67 5.23
CA GLU A 73 -4.14 2.22 4.09
C GLU A 73 -3.51 3.53 3.65
N THR A 74 -3.28 3.68 2.36
CA THR A 74 -2.97 4.99 1.77
C THR A 74 -4.29 5.58 1.31
N LEU A 75 -4.66 6.75 1.82
CA LEU A 75 -5.92 7.45 1.51
C LEU A 75 -5.63 8.92 1.20
N TYR A 76 -6.64 9.64 0.73
CA TYR A 76 -6.52 11.04 0.33
C TYR A 76 -7.58 11.90 0.99
N HIS A 77 -7.20 13.08 1.45
CA HIS A 77 -8.15 14.13 1.80
C HIS A 77 -8.86 14.67 0.54
N PRO A 78 -10.01 15.35 0.67
CA PRO A 78 -10.66 16.02 -0.47
C PRO A 78 -9.74 17.00 -1.23
N SER A 79 -8.70 17.53 -0.56
CA SER A 79 -7.67 18.38 -1.18
C SER A 79 -6.65 17.63 -2.04
N GLY A 80 -6.68 16.30 -2.07
CA GLY A 80 -5.70 15.46 -2.76
C GLY A 80 -4.42 15.17 -1.97
N LYS A 81 -4.28 15.68 -0.74
CA LYS A 81 -3.14 15.35 0.12
C LYS A 81 -3.24 13.90 0.62
N PRO A 82 -2.22 13.05 0.41
CA PRO A 82 -2.23 11.69 0.94
C PRO A 82 -2.05 11.68 2.46
N PHE A 83 -2.65 10.69 3.12
CA PHE A 83 -2.41 10.35 4.52
C PHE A 83 -2.42 8.83 4.70
N ILE A 84 -1.75 8.36 5.76
CA ILE A 84 -1.75 6.95 6.15
C ILE A 84 -2.75 6.75 7.27
N ARG A 85 -3.58 5.71 7.14
CA ARG A 85 -4.39 5.18 8.23
C ARG A 85 -3.84 3.82 8.65
N LEU A 86 -3.60 3.65 9.95
CA LEU A 86 -3.26 2.37 10.54
C LEU A 86 -4.50 1.79 11.21
N ASN A 87 -4.85 0.56 10.87
CA ASN A 87 -5.96 -0.19 11.46
C ASN A 87 -5.39 -1.28 12.38
N SER A 88 -6.00 -1.47 13.55
CA SER A 88 -5.68 -2.53 14.52
C SER A 88 -6.56 -3.76 14.34
#